data_AF-A0A1V5YE63-F1
#
_entry.id   AF-A0A1V5YE63-F1
#
_cell.length_a   1.000
_cell.length_b   1.000
_cell.length_c   1.000
_cell.angle_alpha   90.00
_cell.angle_beta   90.00
_cell.angle_gamma   90.00
#
_symmetry.space_group_name_H-M   'P 1'
#
loop_
_entity.id
_entity.type
_entity.pdbx_description
1 polymer ?
#
loop_
_entity_poly.entity_id
_entity_poly.type
_entity_poly.pdbx_seq_one_letter_code
_entity_poly.pdbx_strand_id
1 'polypeptide(L)'
;MRKRHSTLTLAILCIALLLTACEAVSPKTRKVIPEWSRGLQLGVAAVNQPVHIVSSQGKAHVLWVTAGNRSLSYVRLGESGQVESHAELAIGGAHPSDTHLLVRSDGTCAALWTDNPNMPRALFLAQFAADGALLSGPTRLTPDGARVADIAAVSGTDDSYELFWADESPAEGGLHHIRLSGQSPGQDQLLVAGAMSPVAQADQNGRIHLTWTVEPSLRENYVYYALFDPATQSLISPTRVAMYRTATGLVSYPPRLGLDSTRVYLFWSLEQRGGGNSPGEAHTYYVSFPIDQPQAVEPVMLDIPDLARPVYAAATGELPYNRLASATVGSPTSLLYMPSTISGQNTELGVFLVAQVSTRHRTTREVVWALFRDGTLQGYQLPSSTGSAMRPEASLDSNGNVHLVWLSTGGFGRYEVYYASTAPKIRSALDRITLQDLAADLLNAMWNLAPAIGFFPPVFLLWTFVSFVWVILYYFVRVEGGMERRGSQIALGIAILLYLFSKLFLMPGVLFYAPFINRFPEHLQIVPVLGTPLLTLAAAIAALWLYARKREFKSLFAMYMIFVLTDALLSLIIYVPGWLGG
;
A
#
# COMPACT_ATOMS: atom_id res chain seq x y z
N MET A 1 -53.48 -2.49 -1.63
CA MET A 1 -52.71 -1.29 -2.02
C MET A 1 -51.35 -1.10 -1.33
N ARG A 2 -51.13 -1.56 -0.08
CA ARG A 2 -49.85 -1.38 0.66
C ARG A 2 -48.57 -1.97 0.00
N LYS A 3 -48.69 -3.01 -0.83
CA LYS A 3 -47.53 -3.66 -1.50
C LYS A 3 -46.96 -2.89 -2.71
N ARG A 4 -47.74 -2.02 -3.36
CA ARG A 4 -47.25 -1.24 -4.53
C ARG A 4 -46.38 -0.05 -4.13
N HIS A 5 -46.60 0.50 -2.94
CA HIS A 5 -45.79 1.62 -2.44
C HIS A 5 -44.38 1.15 -2.02
N SER A 6 -44.23 -0.03 -1.41
CA SER A 6 -42.90 -0.52 -0.98
C SER A 6 -41.96 -0.82 -2.15
N THR A 7 -42.49 -1.34 -3.27
CA THR A 7 -41.68 -1.62 -4.47
C THR A 7 -41.24 -0.32 -5.16
N LEU A 8 -42.10 0.70 -5.15
CA LEU A 8 -41.79 2.00 -5.75
C LEU A 8 -40.74 2.76 -4.93
N THR A 9 -40.86 2.76 -3.59
CA THR A 9 -39.87 3.39 -2.72
C THR A 9 -38.50 2.72 -2.82
N LEU A 10 -38.46 1.38 -2.92
CA LEU A 10 -37.23 0.63 -3.11
C LEU A 10 -36.59 0.92 -4.47
N ALA A 11 -37.39 0.99 -5.54
CA ALA A 11 -36.90 1.34 -6.88
C ALA A 11 -36.34 2.77 -6.92
N ILE A 12 -37.02 3.74 -6.30
CA ILE A 12 -36.56 5.13 -6.19
C ILE A 12 -35.27 5.21 -5.37
N LEU A 13 -35.16 4.47 -4.27
CA LEU A 13 -33.94 4.42 -3.47
C LEU A 13 -32.77 3.80 -4.24
N CYS A 14 -33.00 2.71 -4.98
CA CYS A 14 -31.98 2.11 -5.85
C CYS A 14 -31.55 3.05 -6.97
N ILE A 15 -32.48 3.75 -7.61
CA ILE A 15 -32.17 4.73 -8.67
C ILE A 15 -31.43 5.94 -8.07
N ALA A 16 -31.83 6.43 -6.90
CA ALA A 16 -31.13 7.50 -6.21
C ALA A 16 -29.69 7.09 -5.85
N LEU A 17 -29.49 5.86 -5.34
CA LEU A 17 -28.17 5.30 -5.05
C LEU A 17 -27.31 5.16 -6.32
N LEU A 18 -27.91 4.72 -7.44
CA LEU A 18 -27.25 4.62 -8.74
C LEU A 18 -26.86 6.00 -9.31
N LEU A 19 -27.72 7.01 -9.13
CA LEU A 19 -27.45 8.38 -9.59
C LEU A 19 -26.39 9.09 -8.73
N THR A 20 -26.35 8.84 -7.41
CA THR A 20 -25.27 9.35 -6.53
C THR A 20 -23.92 8.67 -6.75
N ALA A 21 -23.90 7.53 -7.44
CA ALA A 21 -22.67 6.81 -7.75
C ALA A 21 -21.94 7.34 -9.01
N CYS A 22 -22.49 8.34 -9.72
CA CYS A 22 -21.89 8.88 -10.95
C CYS A 22 -20.71 9.84 -10.72
N GLU A 23 -20.56 10.43 -9.53
CA GLU A 23 -19.29 11.04 -9.15
C GLU A 23 -18.39 9.95 -8.59
N ALA A 24 -17.40 9.53 -9.38
CA ALA A 24 -16.40 8.55 -8.97
C ALA A 24 -15.56 9.14 -7.83
N VAL A 25 -16.01 8.96 -6.59
CA VAL A 25 -15.24 9.32 -5.39
C VAL A 25 -13.98 8.47 -5.37
N SER A 26 -12.83 9.14 -5.22
CA SER A 26 -11.54 8.47 -5.05
C SER A 26 -11.59 7.48 -3.88
N PRO A 27 -11.30 6.19 -4.12
CA PRO A 27 -11.24 5.18 -3.08
C PRO A 27 -10.31 5.58 -1.94
N LYS A 28 -10.73 5.27 -0.71
CA LYS A 28 -9.92 5.48 0.50
C LYS A 28 -9.50 4.16 1.12
N THR A 29 -8.28 4.12 1.65
CA THR A 29 -7.77 2.95 2.36
C THR A 29 -8.39 2.84 3.75
N ARG A 30 -8.28 1.65 4.37
CA ARG A 30 -8.71 1.47 5.76
C ARG A 30 -7.75 2.17 6.69
N LYS A 31 -8.29 2.79 7.74
CA LYS A 31 -7.49 3.39 8.80
C LYS A 31 -6.81 2.31 9.63
N VAL A 32 -5.50 2.39 9.78
CA VAL A 32 -4.69 1.44 10.57
C VAL A 32 -4.38 1.99 11.95
N ILE A 33 -3.93 3.25 12.01
CA ILE A 33 -3.42 3.87 13.24
C ILE A 33 -3.96 5.31 13.37
N PRO A 34 -4.21 5.85 14.58
CA PRO A 34 -4.82 7.17 14.74
C PRO A 34 -4.00 8.34 14.19
N GLU A 35 -2.67 8.21 14.13
CA GLU A 35 -1.73 9.29 13.80
C GLU A 35 -1.79 9.65 12.32
N TRP A 36 -2.07 8.66 11.47
CA TRP A 36 -2.18 8.80 10.02
C TRP A 36 -3.64 8.96 9.56
N SER A 37 -3.82 9.70 8.47
CA SER A 37 -5.07 9.72 7.72
C SER A 37 -5.31 8.38 7.01
N ARG A 38 -6.57 8.12 6.63
CA ARG A 38 -6.83 7.17 5.52
C ARG A 38 -6.08 7.62 4.25
N GLY A 39 -5.62 6.65 3.47
CA GLY A 39 -4.99 6.89 2.17
C GLY A 39 -6.02 7.26 1.13
N LEU A 40 -5.76 8.27 0.31
CA LEU A 40 -6.59 8.73 -0.80
C LEU A 40 -5.96 8.28 -2.13
N GLN A 41 -6.71 7.60 -2.99
CA GLN A 41 -6.23 7.29 -4.34
C GLN A 41 -6.22 8.55 -5.21
N LEU A 42 -5.03 8.97 -5.64
CA LEU A 42 -4.83 10.15 -6.49
C LEU A 42 -4.97 9.83 -7.97
N GLY A 43 -4.59 8.61 -8.39
CA GLY A 43 -4.62 8.23 -9.79
C GLY A 43 -3.96 6.88 -10.05
N VAL A 44 -3.47 6.72 -11.29
CA VAL A 44 -2.86 5.47 -11.77
C VAL A 44 -1.59 5.79 -12.56
N ALA A 45 -0.51 5.08 -12.24
CA ALA A 45 0.78 5.11 -12.93
C ALA A 45 0.95 3.91 -13.88
N ALA A 46 1.69 4.11 -14.98
CA ALA A 46 2.04 3.05 -15.94
C ALA A 46 3.21 2.17 -15.48
N VAL A 47 4.09 2.70 -14.63
CA VAL A 47 5.40 2.10 -14.34
C VAL A 47 5.59 1.88 -12.83
N ASN A 48 6.32 0.83 -12.47
CA ASN A 48 6.69 0.53 -11.08
C ASN A 48 7.92 1.36 -10.66
N GLN A 49 7.75 2.68 -10.66
CA GLN A 49 8.77 3.65 -10.28
C GLN A 49 8.29 4.53 -9.12
N PRO A 50 9.21 5.14 -8.35
CA PRO A 50 8.84 6.09 -7.30
C PRO A 50 7.92 7.21 -7.82
N VAL A 51 6.96 7.59 -6.98
CA VAL A 51 6.10 8.76 -7.18
C VAL A 51 6.73 9.88 -6.38
N HIS A 52 7.06 10.99 -7.04
CA HIS A 52 7.73 12.09 -6.35
C HIS A 52 6.72 12.98 -5.62
N ILE A 53 7.03 13.34 -4.38
CA ILE A 53 6.24 14.26 -3.57
C ILE A 53 7.10 15.38 -2.99
N VAL A 54 6.59 16.61 -3.03
CA VAL A 54 7.18 17.78 -2.37
C VAL A 54 6.11 18.54 -1.61
N SER A 55 6.38 18.87 -0.36
CA SER A 55 5.52 19.73 0.45
C SER A 55 6.07 21.15 0.44
N SER A 56 5.24 22.13 0.07
CA SER A 56 5.63 23.54 0.02
C SER A 56 4.41 24.41 0.31
N GLN A 57 4.60 25.48 1.10
CA GLN A 57 3.54 26.45 1.44
C GLN A 57 2.25 25.80 1.98
N GLY A 58 2.37 24.75 2.80
CA GLY A 58 1.22 24.02 3.37
C GLY A 58 0.45 23.14 2.37
N LYS A 59 0.97 22.96 1.16
CA LYS A 59 0.41 22.11 0.10
C LYS A 59 1.34 20.95 -0.19
N ALA A 60 0.77 19.83 -0.65
CA ALA A 60 1.52 18.69 -1.14
C ALA A 60 1.38 18.60 -2.66
N HIS A 61 2.51 18.44 -3.35
CA HIS A 61 2.58 18.33 -4.80
C HIS A 61 3.10 16.95 -5.17
N VAL A 62 2.43 16.27 -6.09
CA VAL A 62 2.70 14.88 -6.44
C VAL A 62 2.86 14.75 -7.95
N LEU A 63 3.88 14.03 -8.41
CA LEU A 63 4.20 13.83 -9.83
C LEU A 63 4.49 12.35 -10.13
N TRP A 64 3.90 11.81 -11.20
CA TRP A 64 4.18 10.45 -11.68
C TRP A 64 3.94 10.28 -13.18
N VAL A 65 4.37 9.17 -13.76
CA VAL A 65 4.12 8.80 -15.17
C VAL A 65 2.73 8.17 -15.33
N THR A 66 1.89 8.73 -16.21
CA THR A 66 0.50 8.29 -16.39
C THR A 66 0.39 6.88 -16.96
N ALA A 67 -0.76 6.21 -16.75
CA ALA A 67 -1.06 4.89 -17.32
C ALA A 67 -0.99 4.82 -18.86
N GLY A 68 -1.11 5.96 -19.57
CA GLY A 68 -0.94 6.06 -21.03
C GLY A 68 0.52 6.10 -21.51
N ASN A 69 1.47 6.17 -20.57
CA ASN A 69 2.92 6.07 -20.74
C ASN A 69 3.59 7.10 -21.68
N ARG A 70 3.00 8.29 -21.84
CA ARG A 70 3.55 9.39 -22.67
C ARG A 70 3.44 10.78 -22.06
N SER A 71 2.92 10.85 -20.83
CA SER A 71 2.64 12.09 -20.12
C SER A 71 2.95 11.92 -18.65
N LEU A 72 3.05 13.04 -17.95
CA LEU A 72 3.19 13.07 -16.49
C LEU A 72 1.89 13.56 -15.87
N SER A 73 1.39 12.88 -14.84
CA SER A 73 0.30 13.37 -14.01
C SER A 73 0.88 14.20 -12.88
N TYR A 74 0.32 15.40 -12.70
CA TYR A 74 0.60 16.28 -11.59
C TYR A 74 -0.66 16.48 -10.76
N VAL A 75 -0.54 16.37 -9.45
CA VAL A 75 -1.61 16.68 -8.50
C VAL A 75 -1.11 17.62 -7.41
N ARG A 76 -1.90 18.67 -7.13
CA ARG A 76 -1.70 19.55 -5.99
C ARG A 76 -2.82 19.35 -4.97
N LEU A 77 -2.43 19.03 -3.75
CA LEU A 77 -3.32 18.81 -2.61
C LEU A 77 -3.31 20.03 -1.70
N GLY A 78 -4.50 20.48 -1.31
CA GLY A 78 -4.67 21.57 -0.35
C GLY A 78 -4.45 21.15 1.09
N GLU A 79 -4.60 22.09 2.03
CA GLU A 79 -4.36 21.88 3.46
C GLU A 79 -5.27 20.82 4.13
N SER A 80 -6.42 20.49 3.53
CA SER A 80 -7.29 19.40 3.98
C SER A 80 -7.18 18.13 3.15
N GLY A 81 -6.20 18.05 2.24
CA GLY A 81 -5.91 16.86 1.44
C GLY A 81 -6.86 16.63 0.27
N GLN A 82 -7.73 17.61 -0.05
CA GLN A 82 -8.50 17.62 -1.28
C GLN A 82 -7.59 17.96 -2.48
N VAL A 83 -7.89 17.35 -3.62
CA VAL A 83 -7.25 17.69 -4.89
C VAL A 83 -7.72 19.09 -5.32
N GLU A 84 -6.80 20.05 -5.32
CA GLU A 84 -7.05 21.43 -5.79
C GLU A 84 -6.76 21.59 -7.27
N SER A 85 -5.76 20.86 -7.78
CA SER A 85 -5.47 20.75 -9.21
C SER A 85 -5.04 19.32 -9.54
N HIS A 86 -5.47 18.86 -10.71
CA HIS A 86 -4.98 17.65 -11.36
C HIS A 86 -4.79 17.98 -12.84
N ALA A 87 -3.56 17.84 -13.33
CA ALA A 87 -3.20 18.10 -14.71
C ALA A 87 -2.38 16.96 -15.29
N GLU A 88 -2.58 16.71 -16.57
CA GLU A 88 -1.73 15.83 -17.37
C GLU A 88 -0.79 16.70 -18.20
N LEU A 89 0.50 16.66 -17.87
CA LEU A 89 1.54 17.42 -18.54
C LEU A 89 1.85 16.74 -19.88
N ALA A 90 1.45 17.39 -20.96
CA ALA A 90 1.71 16.96 -22.34
C ALA A 90 3.19 17.18 -22.72
N ILE A 91 4.08 16.38 -22.13
CA ILE A 91 5.53 16.46 -22.34
C ILE A 91 5.99 15.91 -23.70
N GLY A 92 5.08 15.37 -24.53
CA GLY A 92 5.42 14.83 -25.85
C GLY A 92 6.43 13.67 -25.79
N GLY A 93 6.49 12.96 -24.67
CA GLY A 93 7.48 11.93 -24.40
C GLY A 93 7.17 10.60 -25.09
N ALA A 94 8.19 9.74 -25.19
CA ALA A 94 8.02 8.38 -25.72
C ALA A 94 7.81 7.36 -24.60
N HIS A 95 8.73 7.34 -23.63
CA HIS A 95 8.74 6.45 -22.46
C HIS A 95 9.30 7.20 -21.24
N PRO A 96 8.60 8.23 -20.73
CA PRO A 96 9.05 8.98 -19.57
C PRO A 96 9.19 8.07 -18.34
N SER A 97 10.22 8.34 -17.54
CA SER A 97 10.60 7.56 -16.36
C SER A 97 11.45 8.40 -15.39
N ASP A 98 11.66 7.91 -14.17
CA ASP A 98 12.49 8.55 -13.13
C ASP A 98 12.15 10.04 -12.97
N THR A 99 10.89 10.30 -12.64
CA THR A 99 10.35 11.66 -12.53
C THR A 99 10.77 12.30 -11.21
N HIS A 100 11.28 13.52 -11.24
CA HIS A 100 11.52 14.34 -10.05
C HIS A 100 10.72 15.63 -10.13
N LEU A 101 10.14 16.03 -8.99
CA LEU A 101 9.40 17.26 -8.86
C LEU A 101 10.20 18.28 -8.07
N LEU A 102 10.31 19.49 -8.60
CA LEU A 102 10.91 20.64 -7.93
C LEU A 102 9.85 21.72 -7.76
N VAL A 103 9.79 22.36 -6.60
CA VAL A 103 8.82 23.43 -6.30
C VAL A 103 9.58 24.65 -5.79
N ARG A 104 9.49 25.76 -6.52
CA ARG A 104 10.14 27.02 -6.18
C ARG A 104 9.38 27.80 -5.12
N SER A 105 10.07 28.77 -4.53
CA SER A 105 9.50 29.67 -3.53
C SER A 105 8.35 30.54 -4.06
N ASP A 106 8.32 30.83 -5.37
CA ASP A 106 7.24 31.56 -6.06
C ASP A 106 6.02 30.67 -6.40
N GLY A 107 6.08 29.38 -6.12
CA GLY A 107 5.06 28.39 -6.44
C GLY A 107 5.16 27.78 -7.84
N THR A 108 6.12 28.24 -8.67
CA THR A 108 6.41 27.62 -9.96
C THR A 108 6.98 26.22 -9.74
N CYS A 109 6.51 25.26 -10.52
CA CYS A 109 6.96 23.88 -10.45
C CYS A 109 7.85 23.54 -11.66
N ALA A 110 8.74 22.57 -11.47
CA ALA A 110 9.50 21.98 -12.56
C ALA A 110 9.48 20.45 -12.46
N ALA A 111 9.25 19.80 -13.59
CA ALA A 111 9.33 18.36 -13.75
C ALA A 111 10.66 18.02 -14.42
N LEU A 112 11.42 17.14 -13.79
CA LEU A 112 12.56 16.45 -14.37
C LEU A 112 12.14 15.02 -14.67
N TRP A 113 12.58 14.46 -15.79
CA TRP A 113 12.37 13.05 -16.11
C TRP A 113 13.40 12.57 -17.12
N THR A 114 13.58 11.26 -17.16
CA THR A 114 14.34 10.61 -18.22
C THR A 114 13.39 10.07 -19.29
N ASP A 115 13.77 10.19 -20.55
CA ASP A 115 12.96 9.76 -21.69
C ASP A 115 13.87 9.34 -22.86
N ASN A 116 13.34 8.59 -23.82
CA ASN A 116 14.09 8.09 -24.98
C ASN A 116 13.39 8.36 -26.32
N PRO A 117 12.87 9.58 -26.60
CA PRO A 117 12.06 9.84 -27.78
C PRO A 117 12.77 9.57 -29.11
N ASN A 118 14.11 9.66 -29.12
CA ASN A 118 14.92 9.43 -30.31
C ASN A 118 16.05 8.39 -30.12
N MET A 119 16.16 7.75 -28.95
CA MET A 119 17.32 6.97 -28.46
C MET A 119 18.69 7.68 -28.68
N PRO A 120 19.54 7.82 -27.65
CA PRO A 120 19.52 7.23 -26.31
C PRO A 120 18.61 7.92 -25.29
N ARG A 121 18.49 7.32 -24.09
CA ARG A 121 17.74 7.86 -22.93
C ARG A 121 18.43 9.12 -22.40
N ALA A 122 17.73 10.25 -22.38
CA ALA A 122 18.24 11.55 -21.98
C ALA A 122 17.40 12.15 -20.85
N LEU A 123 17.95 13.16 -20.17
CA LEU A 123 17.26 13.89 -19.09
C LEU A 123 16.62 15.15 -19.66
N PHE A 124 15.37 15.39 -19.28
CA PHE A 124 14.55 16.50 -19.72
C PHE A 124 14.00 17.30 -18.55
N LEU A 125 13.69 18.58 -18.81
CA LEU A 125 13.10 19.54 -17.89
C LEU A 125 11.92 20.24 -18.54
N ALA A 126 10.83 20.45 -17.81
CA ALA A 126 9.75 21.36 -18.18
C ALA A 126 9.25 22.11 -16.94
N GLN A 127 8.98 23.40 -17.10
CA GLN A 127 8.38 24.22 -16.06
C GLN A 127 6.89 24.36 -16.27
N PHE A 128 6.16 24.42 -15.16
CA PHE A 128 4.71 24.54 -15.18
C PHE A 128 4.21 25.32 -13.95
N ALA A 129 3.09 25.98 -14.12
CA ALA A 129 2.41 26.70 -13.06
C ALA A 129 1.77 25.71 -12.07
N ALA A 130 1.42 26.19 -10.88
CA ALA A 130 0.87 25.34 -9.83
C ALA A 130 -0.54 24.79 -10.11
N ASP A 131 -1.18 25.22 -11.21
CA ASP A 131 -2.40 24.63 -11.76
C ASP A 131 -2.12 23.52 -12.80
N GLY A 132 -0.86 23.31 -13.19
CA GLY A 132 -0.44 22.34 -14.20
C GLY A 132 -0.23 22.91 -15.60
N ALA A 133 -0.46 24.20 -15.84
CA ALA A 133 -0.22 24.81 -17.14
C ALA A 133 1.29 24.86 -17.45
N LEU A 134 1.72 24.26 -18.56
CA LEU A 134 3.12 24.30 -19.01
C LEU A 134 3.54 25.75 -19.30
N LEU A 135 4.61 26.19 -18.65
CA LEU A 135 5.25 27.50 -18.85
C LEU A 135 6.36 27.43 -19.89
N SER A 136 6.98 26.26 -20.03
CA SER A 136 7.99 25.97 -21.05
C SER A 136 7.77 24.59 -21.66
N GLY A 137 8.19 24.44 -22.92
CA GLY A 137 8.30 23.11 -23.52
C GLY A 137 9.42 22.27 -22.85
N PRO A 138 9.41 20.94 -23.07
CA PRO A 138 10.51 20.06 -22.68
C PRO A 138 11.85 20.53 -23.24
N THR A 139 12.84 20.67 -22.38
CA THR A 139 14.21 21.02 -22.72
C THR A 139 15.13 19.88 -22.31
N ARG A 140 15.95 19.39 -23.24
CA ARG A 140 16.98 18.38 -22.95
C ARG A 140 18.10 19.02 -22.13
N LEU A 141 18.47 18.38 -21.02
CA LEU A 141 19.54 18.86 -20.14
C LEU A 141 20.89 18.19 -20.42
N THR A 142 20.88 16.93 -20.87
CA THR A 142 22.11 16.18 -21.11
C THR A 142 22.64 16.36 -22.53
N PRO A 143 23.97 16.22 -22.75
CA PRO A 143 24.56 16.27 -24.08
C PRO A 143 23.96 15.27 -25.06
N ASP A 144 24.09 15.56 -26.36
CA ASP A 144 23.69 14.62 -27.41
C ASP A 144 24.46 13.31 -27.32
N GLY A 145 23.75 12.19 -27.43
CA GLY A 145 24.32 10.84 -27.27
C GLY A 145 24.46 10.33 -25.83
N ALA A 146 24.26 11.16 -24.81
CA ALA A 146 24.29 10.72 -23.41
C ALA A 146 23.21 9.66 -23.10
N ARG A 147 23.51 8.71 -22.20
CA ARG A 147 22.62 7.62 -21.78
C ARG A 147 22.40 7.68 -20.28
N VAL A 148 21.29 8.27 -19.84
CA VAL A 148 21.03 8.51 -18.41
C VAL A 148 20.41 7.28 -17.74
N ALA A 149 21.03 6.76 -16.69
CA ALA A 149 20.49 5.68 -15.86
C ALA A 149 19.66 6.18 -14.68
N ASP A 150 20.17 7.17 -13.94
CA ASP A 150 19.61 7.59 -12.66
C ASP A 150 19.92 9.08 -12.41
N ILE A 151 19.08 9.74 -11.60
CA ILE A 151 19.17 11.17 -11.32
C ILE A 151 18.93 11.47 -9.84
N ALA A 152 19.57 12.53 -9.35
CA ALA A 152 19.28 13.14 -8.06
C ALA A 152 19.27 14.65 -8.21
N ALA A 153 18.30 15.31 -7.56
CA ALA A 153 18.17 16.75 -7.58
C ALA A 153 17.98 17.25 -6.14
N VAL A 154 18.66 18.35 -5.82
CA VAL A 154 18.59 18.99 -4.51
C VAL A 154 18.54 20.50 -4.68
N SER A 155 17.78 21.18 -3.84
CA SER A 155 17.78 22.65 -3.81
C SER A 155 19.15 23.16 -3.38
N GLY A 156 19.72 24.06 -4.16
CA GLY A 156 20.93 24.81 -3.83
C GLY A 156 20.61 26.16 -3.21
N THR A 157 21.57 27.08 -3.22
CA THR A 157 21.36 28.48 -2.81
C THR A 157 20.63 29.27 -3.91
N ASP A 158 19.95 30.34 -3.55
CA ASP A 158 19.34 31.31 -4.49
C ASP A 158 18.30 30.72 -5.47
N ASP A 159 17.48 29.76 -5.02
CA ASP A 159 16.44 29.09 -5.84
C ASP A 159 17.01 28.32 -7.06
N SER A 160 18.33 28.05 -7.05
CA SER A 160 18.96 27.11 -7.98
C SER A 160 18.81 25.67 -7.49
N TYR A 161 18.96 24.72 -8.40
CA TYR A 161 18.99 23.29 -8.07
C TYR A 161 20.31 22.69 -8.53
N GLU A 162 20.91 21.85 -7.70
CA GLU A 162 22.05 21.04 -8.09
C GLU A 162 21.53 19.68 -8.55
N LEU A 163 21.77 19.37 -9.82
CA LEU A 163 21.34 18.15 -10.47
C LEU A 163 22.55 17.24 -10.66
N PHE A 164 22.41 15.99 -10.26
CA PHE A 164 23.38 14.93 -10.44
C PHE A 164 22.75 13.84 -11.29
N TRP A 165 23.48 13.33 -12.27
CA TRP A 165 23.00 12.23 -13.11
C TRP A 165 24.12 11.25 -13.40
N ALA A 166 23.76 9.99 -13.64
CA ALA A 166 24.72 8.94 -13.94
C ALA A 166 24.46 8.27 -15.29
N ASP A 167 25.55 7.85 -15.94
CA ASP A 167 25.48 7.08 -17.19
C ASP A 167 24.95 5.65 -16.99
N GLU A 168 24.28 5.13 -18.01
CA GLU A 168 23.80 3.73 -18.08
C GLU A 168 24.94 2.72 -18.18
N SER A 169 26.07 3.12 -18.76
CA SER A 169 27.30 2.33 -18.84
C SER A 169 28.38 2.97 -17.97
N PRO A 170 28.56 2.53 -16.71
CA PRO A 170 29.58 3.11 -15.83
C PRO A 170 31.00 3.01 -16.41
N ALA A 171 31.28 1.97 -17.20
CA ALA A 171 32.60 1.78 -17.82
C ALA A 171 32.94 2.85 -18.87
N GLU A 172 31.93 3.50 -19.46
CA GLU A 172 32.07 4.50 -20.52
C GLU A 172 31.81 5.94 -20.04
N GLY A 173 31.37 6.10 -18.78
CA GLY A 173 30.90 7.37 -18.23
C GLY A 173 31.07 7.49 -16.71
N GLY A 174 30.16 8.18 -16.04
CA GLY A 174 30.22 8.32 -14.58
C GLY A 174 29.10 9.18 -13.99
N LEU A 175 29.43 9.83 -12.88
CA LEU A 175 28.57 10.78 -12.19
C LEU A 175 28.86 12.19 -12.70
N HIS A 176 27.83 12.83 -13.23
CA HIS A 176 27.85 14.18 -13.77
C HIS A 176 27.06 15.15 -12.90
N HIS A 177 27.34 16.44 -13.04
CA HIS A 177 26.68 17.54 -12.37
C HIS A 177 26.27 18.63 -13.36
N ILE A 178 25.07 19.18 -13.14
CA ILE A 178 24.53 20.34 -13.83
C ILE A 178 23.92 21.26 -12.76
N ARG A 179 24.31 22.54 -12.75
CA ARG A 179 23.62 23.56 -11.96
C ARG A 179 22.43 24.11 -12.75
N LEU A 180 21.25 24.13 -12.15
CA LEU A 180 20.02 24.66 -12.75
C LEU A 180 19.64 25.98 -12.09
N SER A 181 19.83 27.10 -12.82
CA SER A 181 19.40 28.44 -12.38
C SER A 181 18.24 28.91 -13.27
N GLY A 182 17.01 28.88 -12.73
CA GLY A 182 15.82 29.19 -13.52
C GLY A 182 15.57 28.14 -14.62
N GLN A 183 15.53 28.56 -15.89
CA GLN A 183 15.41 27.65 -17.05
C GLN A 183 16.76 27.32 -17.70
N SER A 184 17.84 27.98 -17.29
CA SER A 184 19.12 27.87 -17.95
C SER A 184 19.96 26.80 -17.26
N PRO A 185 20.20 25.63 -17.91
CA PRO A 185 21.18 24.70 -17.41
C PRO A 185 22.58 25.29 -17.52
N GLY A 186 23.37 25.10 -16.47
CA GLY A 186 24.81 25.30 -16.50
C GLY A 186 25.51 24.26 -17.38
N GLN A 187 26.83 24.31 -17.39
CA GLN A 187 27.65 23.33 -18.10
C GLN A 187 27.56 21.97 -17.41
N ASP A 188 27.46 20.91 -18.21
CA ASP A 188 27.59 19.53 -17.72
C ASP A 188 29.05 19.22 -17.37
N GLN A 189 29.27 18.72 -16.15
CA GLN A 189 30.60 18.41 -15.61
C GLN A 189 30.66 16.99 -15.08
N LEU A 190 31.62 16.18 -15.55
CA LEU A 190 31.94 14.89 -14.96
C LEU A 190 32.62 15.09 -13.59
N LEU A 191 32.02 14.56 -12.54
CA LEU A 191 32.55 14.59 -11.16
C LEU A 191 33.35 13.34 -10.81
N VAL A 192 32.82 12.15 -11.11
CA VAL A 192 33.44 10.87 -10.73
C VAL A 192 33.24 9.85 -11.84
N ALA A 193 34.32 9.36 -12.45
CA ALA A 193 34.27 8.30 -13.44
C ALA A 193 33.80 6.96 -12.82
N GLY A 194 32.98 6.20 -13.54
CA GLY A 194 32.48 4.89 -13.09
C GLY A 194 31.46 4.93 -11.94
N ALA A 195 31.03 6.12 -11.53
CA ALA A 195 30.03 6.28 -10.49
C ALA A 195 28.60 6.12 -11.03
N MET A 196 27.73 5.57 -10.20
CA MET A 196 26.33 5.28 -10.52
C MET A 196 25.40 5.52 -9.33
N SER A 197 24.10 5.57 -9.60
CA SER A 197 23.03 5.73 -8.60
C SER A 197 23.26 6.87 -7.60
N PRO A 198 23.39 8.12 -8.07
CA PRO A 198 23.57 9.26 -7.17
C PRO A 198 22.33 9.48 -6.31
N VAL A 199 22.53 9.85 -5.06
CA VAL A 199 21.49 10.41 -4.19
C VAL A 199 22.06 11.61 -3.45
N ALA A 200 21.33 12.72 -3.48
CA ALA A 200 21.73 13.98 -2.89
C ALA A 200 20.67 14.49 -1.91
N GLN A 201 21.12 15.15 -0.85
CA GLN A 201 20.25 15.80 0.14
C GLN A 201 20.95 17.00 0.75
N ALA A 202 20.22 18.10 0.94
CA ALA A 202 20.72 19.27 1.64
C ALA A 202 20.42 19.15 3.15
N ASP A 203 21.38 19.57 3.97
CA ASP A 203 21.20 19.71 5.41
C ASP A 203 20.57 21.06 5.78
N GLN A 204 20.31 21.30 7.08
CA GLN A 204 19.72 22.57 7.54
C GLN A 204 20.61 23.81 7.26
N ASN A 205 21.91 23.61 7.03
CA ASN A 205 22.87 24.66 6.73
C ASN A 205 23.08 24.85 5.21
N GLY A 206 22.33 24.12 4.38
CA GLY A 206 22.49 24.14 2.93
C GLY A 206 23.71 23.38 2.40
N ARG A 207 24.41 22.59 3.23
CA ARG A 207 25.47 21.69 2.77
C ARG A 207 24.83 20.53 2.01
N ILE A 208 25.38 20.21 0.84
CA ILE A 208 24.86 19.13 0.01
C ILE A 208 25.64 17.86 0.33
N HIS A 209 24.92 16.86 0.83
CA HIS A 209 25.41 15.51 1.06
C HIS A 209 25.15 14.69 -0.19
N LEU A 210 26.17 14.03 -0.73
CA LEU A 210 26.08 13.22 -1.94
C LEU A 210 26.61 11.82 -1.67
N THR A 211 25.82 10.81 -2.05
CA THR A 211 26.23 9.41 -2.07
C THR A 211 26.12 8.86 -3.48
N TRP A 212 26.99 7.91 -3.81
CA TRP A 212 26.95 7.18 -5.08
C TRP A 212 27.57 5.79 -4.89
N THR A 213 27.37 4.93 -5.88
CA THR A 213 27.96 3.60 -5.93
C THR A 213 29.04 3.55 -7.02
N VAL A 214 30.08 2.74 -6.82
CA VAL A 214 31.05 2.37 -7.85
C VAL A 214 31.17 0.85 -7.87
N GLU A 215 31.20 0.24 -9.05
CA GLU A 215 31.38 -1.21 -9.23
C GLU A 215 32.81 -1.51 -9.72
N PRO A 216 33.83 -1.53 -8.84
CA PRO A 216 35.22 -1.77 -9.25
C PRO A 216 35.45 -3.17 -9.83
N SER A 217 34.63 -4.14 -9.44
CA SER A 217 34.65 -5.51 -9.96
C SER A 217 33.22 -6.02 -10.09
N LEU A 218 32.98 -6.95 -11.01
CA LEU A 218 31.64 -7.46 -11.29
C LEU A 218 30.94 -7.91 -9.99
N ARG A 219 29.81 -7.26 -9.70
CA ARG A 219 28.91 -7.43 -8.55
C ARG A 219 29.44 -6.95 -7.21
N GLU A 220 30.61 -6.33 -7.15
CA GLU A 220 31.13 -5.70 -5.94
C GLU A 220 30.81 -4.21 -5.97
N ASN A 221 29.91 -3.76 -5.10
CA ASN A 221 29.40 -2.39 -5.10
C ASN A 221 29.97 -1.63 -3.91
N TYR A 222 30.76 -0.59 -4.15
CA TYR A 222 31.31 0.30 -3.12
C TYR A 222 30.43 1.54 -3.01
N VAL A 223 29.95 1.82 -1.80
CA VAL A 223 29.15 3.01 -1.51
C VAL A 223 30.09 4.10 -1.02
N TYR A 224 30.06 5.23 -1.72
CA TYR A 224 30.84 6.42 -1.41
C TYR A 224 29.93 7.54 -0.92
N TYR A 225 30.49 8.39 -0.07
CA TYR A 225 29.87 9.60 0.44
C TYR A 225 30.85 10.76 0.37
N ALA A 226 30.35 11.95 0.05
CA ALA A 226 31.08 13.21 0.13
C ALA A 226 30.12 14.37 0.42
N LEU A 227 30.68 15.50 0.83
CA LEU A 227 29.99 16.79 0.71
C LEU A 227 30.25 17.35 -0.69
N PHE A 228 29.25 17.96 -1.29
CA PHE A 228 29.39 18.72 -2.54
C PHE A 228 29.39 20.21 -2.21
N ASP A 229 30.38 20.92 -2.75
CA ASP A 229 30.49 22.38 -2.65
C ASP A 229 29.90 23.04 -3.91
N PRO A 230 28.74 23.72 -3.82
CA PRO A 230 28.13 24.39 -4.96
C PRO A 230 28.96 25.55 -5.53
N ALA A 231 29.84 26.16 -4.72
CA ALA A 231 30.64 27.30 -5.13
C ALA A 231 31.80 26.87 -6.03
N THR A 232 32.45 25.76 -5.70
CA THR A 232 33.57 25.20 -6.47
C THR A 232 33.16 24.08 -7.42
N GLN A 233 31.90 23.61 -7.35
CA GLN A 233 31.36 22.49 -8.12
C GLN A 233 32.22 21.22 -7.97
N SER A 234 32.62 20.92 -6.74
CA SER A 234 33.54 19.82 -6.44
C SER A 234 33.16 19.03 -5.19
N LEU A 235 33.63 17.80 -5.11
CA LEU A 235 33.44 16.93 -3.95
C LEU A 235 34.52 17.15 -2.91
N ILE A 236 34.10 17.26 -1.64
CA ILE A 236 34.97 17.39 -0.48
C ILE A 236 35.11 16.02 0.19
N SER A 237 36.35 15.56 0.30
CA SER A 237 36.75 14.33 1.00
C SER A 237 35.91 13.08 0.66
N PRO A 238 35.83 12.66 -0.62
CA PRO A 238 35.16 11.41 -0.99
C PRO A 238 35.64 10.22 -0.17
N THR A 239 34.72 9.57 0.52
CA THR A 239 35.03 8.48 1.47
C THR A 239 34.20 7.25 1.14
N ARG A 240 34.83 6.08 1.05
CA ARG A 240 34.12 4.80 0.96
C ARG A 240 33.56 4.45 2.32
N VAL A 241 32.24 4.37 2.42
CA VAL A 241 31.53 4.18 3.70
C VAL A 241 30.94 2.78 3.86
N ALA A 242 30.67 2.08 2.76
CA ALA A 242 30.16 0.70 2.82
C ALA A 242 30.50 -0.09 1.54
N MET A 243 30.20 -1.39 1.59
CA MET A 243 30.26 -2.31 0.45
C MET A 243 29.08 -3.27 0.53
N TYR A 244 28.51 -3.63 -0.63
CA TYR A 244 27.62 -4.78 -0.75
C TYR A 244 27.92 -5.57 -2.02
N ARG A 245 27.50 -6.84 -2.03
CA ARG A 245 27.66 -7.71 -3.20
C ARG A 245 26.30 -8.05 -3.79
N THR A 246 26.20 -8.01 -5.11
CA THR A 246 25.05 -8.53 -5.84
C THR A 246 25.35 -9.94 -6.37
N ALA A 247 24.33 -10.64 -6.86
CA ALA A 247 24.47 -11.97 -7.43
C ALA A 247 23.47 -12.16 -8.57
N THR A 248 23.65 -13.21 -9.37
CA THR A 248 22.67 -13.57 -10.39
C THR A 248 21.30 -13.78 -9.73
N GLY A 249 20.26 -13.11 -10.22
CA GLY A 249 18.90 -13.21 -9.67
C GLY A 249 18.59 -12.29 -8.50
N LEU A 250 19.57 -11.52 -8.00
CA LEU A 250 19.34 -10.42 -7.06
C LEU A 250 19.04 -9.12 -7.81
N VAL A 251 17.97 -8.46 -7.39
CA VAL A 251 17.64 -7.09 -7.77
C VAL A 251 18.14 -6.17 -6.66
N SER A 252 19.01 -5.22 -7.03
CA SER A 252 19.51 -4.20 -6.11
C SER A 252 18.61 -2.98 -6.15
N TYR A 253 18.21 -2.50 -4.97
CA TYR A 253 17.65 -1.17 -4.78
C TYR A 253 18.78 -0.27 -4.27
N PRO A 254 19.15 0.78 -5.01
CA PRO A 254 20.35 1.56 -4.72
C PRO A 254 20.28 2.28 -3.37
N PRO A 255 21.44 2.74 -2.84
CA PRO A 255 21.50 3.51 -1.61
C PRO A 255 20.56 4.72 -1.61
N ARG A 256 19.89 4.95 -0.47
CA ARG A 256 19.12 6.15 -0.15
C ARG A 256 19.76 6.84 1.04
N LEU A 257 19.87 8.15 0.94
CA LEU A 257 20.53 9.02 1.92
C LEU A 257 19.48 9.62 2.84
N GLY A 258 19.71 9.60 4.14
CA GLY A 258 18.90 10.33 5.13
C GLY A 258 19.80 10.98 6.17
N LEU A 259 19.34 12.09 6.74
CA LEU A 259 20.10 12.88 7.71
C LEU A 259 19.28 13.04 8.99
N ASP A 260 19.93 12.79 10.13
CA ASP A 260 19.50 13.37 11.40
C ASP A 260 20.42 14.53 11.81
N SER A 261 20.16 15.15 12.95
CA SER A 261 20.91 16.31 13.44
C SER A 261 22.42 16.09 13.62
N THR A 262 22.86 14.84 13.74
CA THR A 262 24.26 14.50 14.05
C THR A 262 24.85 13.43 13.12
N ARG A 263 24.03 12.70 12.36
CA ARG A 263 24.42 11.50 11.61
C ARG A 263 23.86 11.47 10.21
N VAL A 264 24.64 10.82 9.35
CA VAL A 264 24.23 10.36 8.04
C VAL A 264 23.76 8.92 8.15
N TYR A 265 22.75 8.56 7.35
CA TYR A 265 22.27 7.20 7.18
C TYR A 265 22.20 6.88 5.69
N LEU A 266 22.67 5.68 5.33
CA LEU A 266 22.54 5.14 3.98
C LEU A 266 21.80 3.81 4.04
N PHE A 267 20.74 3.66 3.25
CA PHE A 267 19.89 2.47 3.19
C PHE A 267 19.87 1.87 1.79
N TRP A 268 20.02 0.55 1.64
CA TRP A 268 19.83 -0.13 0.35
C TRP A 268 19.16 -1.48 0.57
N SER A 269 18.60 -2.07 -0.49
CA SER A 269 17.98 -3.39 -0.39
C SER A 269 18.43 -4.35 -1.47
N LEU A 270 18.47 -5.63 -1.14
CA LEU A 270 18.72 -6.72 -2.06
C LEU A 270 17.48 -7.62 -2.08
N GLU A 271 16.85 -7.77 -3.24
CA GLU A 271 15.67 -8.62 -3.45
C GLU A 271 16.06 -9.85 -4.28
N GLN A 272 15.86 -11.03 -3.73
CA GLN A 272 15.91 -12.29 -4.45
C GLN A 272 14.51 -12.60 -5.00
N ARG A 273 14.32 -12.32 -6.30
CA ARG A 273 13.10 -12.75 -7.00
C ARG A 273 13.22 -14.26 -7.19
N GLY A 274 12.33 -15.02 -6.55
CA GLY A 274 12.47 -16.46 -6.30
C GLY A 274 12.95 -17.33 -7.47
N GLY A 275 13.51 -18.50 -7.13
CA GLY A 275 13.99 -19.52 -8.06
C GLY A 275 14.15 -20.85 -7.34
N GLY A 276 13.74 -21.95 -7.98
CA GLY A 276 13.63 -23.26 -7.33
C GLY A 276 12.45 -23.32 -6.34
N ASN A 277 12.71 -23.80 -5.11
CA ASN A 277 11.69 -23.98 -4.06
C ASN A 277 11.66 -22.85 -3.02
N SER A 278 12.51 -21.82 -3.14
CA SER A 278 12.58 -20.75 -2.15
C SER A 278 11.58 -19.63 -2.49
N PRO A 279 10.77 -19.16 -1.52
CA PRO A 279 9.97 -17.95 -1.70
C PRO A 279 10.88 -16.75 -1.99
N GLY A 280 10.34 -15.72 -2.65
CA GLY A 280 11.10 -14.49 -2.86
C GLY A 280 11.37 -13.78 -1.53
N GLU A 281 12.61 -13.35 -1.33
CA GLU A 281 13.07 -12.69 -0.11
C GLU A 281 13.65 -11.31 -0.46
N ALA A 282 13.59 -10.38 0.48
CA ALA A 282 14.29 -9.10 0.33
C ALA A 282 14.75 -8.57 1.68
N HIS A 283 15.98 -8.09 1.74
CA HIS A 283 16.58 -7.53 2.95
C HIS A 283 17.03 -6.11 2.70
N THR A 284 16.82 -5.24 3.70
CA THR A 284 17.35 -3.89 3.71
C THR A 284 18.52 -3.81 4.66
N TYR A 285 19.57 -3.15 4.24
CA TYR A 285 20.76 -2.88 5.03
C TYR A 285 20.91 -1.38 5.22
N TYR A 286 21.59 -0.99 6.30
CA TYR A 286 21.95 0.39 6.52
C TYR A 286 23.32 0.55 7.18
N VAL A 287 23.93 1.71 6.95
CA VAL A 287 25.07 2.20 7.75
C VAL A 287 24.75 3.58 8.29
N SER A 288 25.38 3.93 9.41
CA SER A 288 25.28 5.28 9.96
C SER A 288 26.59 5.73 10.59
N PHE A 289 26.98 6.98 10.31
CA PHE A 289 28.20 7.61 10.81
C PHE A 289 27.95 9.10 11.12
N PRO A 290 28.74 9.73 12.01
CA PRO A 290 28.62 11.16 12.30
C PRO A 290 28.84 12.01 11.04
N ILE A 291 28.08 13.10 10.89
CA ILE A 291 28.09 13.95 9.69
C ILE A 291 29.49 14.43 9.32
N ASP A 292 30.28 14.85 10.30
CA ASP A 292 31.62 15.43 10.08
C ASP A 292 32.74 14.37 10.08
N GLN A 293 32.42 13.08 10.24
CA GLN A 293 33.39 11.98 10.33
C GLN A 293 32.94 10.78 9.47
N PRO A 294 32.86 10.92 8.14
CA PRO A 294 32.58 9.79 7.27
C PRO A 294 33.68 8.74 7.39
N GLN A 295 33.27 7.48 7.53
CA GLN A 295 34.18 6.34 7.65
C GLN A 295 33.53 5.08 7.12
N ALA A 296 34.36 4.07 6.80
CA ALA A 296 33.87 2.74 6.48
C ALA A 296 33.20 2.12 7.70
N VAL A 297 31.96 1.66 7.54
CA VAL A 297 31.17 1.00 8.58
C VAL A 297 30.60 -0.29 8.00
N GLU A 298 30.61 -1.35 8.81
CA GLU A 298 29.97 -2.61 8.44
C GLU A 298 28.44 -2.44 8.33
N PRO A 299 27.80 -2.86 7.22
CA PRO A 299 26.36 -2.78 7.07
C PRO A 299 25.60 -3.58 8.13
N VAL A 300 24.56 -2.97 8.68
CA VAL A 300 23.62 -3.61 9.60
C VAL A 300 22.36 -3.99 8.82
N MET A 301 21.91 -5.23 8.96
CA MET A 301 20.60 -5.64 8.41
C MET A 301 19.48 -5.04 9.26
N LEU A 302 18.51 -4.41 8.59
CA LEU A 302 17.33 -3.85 9.24
C LEU A 302 16.25 -4.93 9.37
N ASP A 303 15.90 -5.25 10.62
CA ASP A 303 14.84 -6.22 10.93
C ASP A 303 13.57 -5.53 11.41
N ILE A 304 12.44 -5.87 10.80
CA ILE A 304 11.10 -5.44 11.21
C ILE A 304 10.19 -6.68 11.28
N PRO A 305 9.43 -6.87 12.36
CA PRO A 305 8.55 -8.02 12.51
C PRO A 305 7.47 -8.10 11.43
N ASP A 306 7.09 -9.31 11.02
CA ASP A 306 6.04 -9.58 10.04
C ASP A 306 4.61 -9.39 10.57
N LEU A 307 4.41 -8.56 11.60
CA LEU A 307 3.11 -8.42 12.26
C LEU A 307 2.21 -7.42 11.52
N ALA A 308 1.09 -7.86 10.94
CA ALA A 308 0.10 -6.97 10.33
C ALA A 308 -0.68 -6.11 11.35
N ARG A 309 -0.58 -6.44 12.64
CA ARG A 309 -1.17 -5.70 13.77
C ARG A 309 -0.19 -5.69 14.94
N PRO A 310 0.87 -4.90 14.86
CA PRO A 310 1.84 -4.86 15.93
C PRO A 310 1.24 -4.21 17.18
N VAL A 311 1.80 -4.55 18.34
CA VAL A 311 1.44 -3.91 19.61
C VAL A 311 2.21 -2.60 19.70
N TYR A 312 1.46 -1.50 19.79
CA TYR A 312 2.03 -0.17 19.92
C TYR A 312 2.17 0.24 21.39
N ALA A 313 3.35 0.73 21.75
CA ALA A 313 3.62 1.38 23.03
C ALA A 313 3.67 2.90 22.85
N ALA A 314 3.36 3.65 23.90
CA ALA A 314 3.48 5.11 23.87
C ALA A 314 4.94 5.52 23.63
N ALA A 315 5.16 6.40 22.67
CA ALA A 315 6.47 6.92 22.31
C ALA A 315 6.29 8.26 21.59
N THR A 316 7.15 9.24 21.84
CA THR A 316 7.04 10.57 21.24
C THR A 316 8.41 11.08 20.83
N GLY A 317 8.45 11.81 19.72
CA GLY A 317 9.65 12.46 19.20
C GLY A 317 9.32 13.78 18.53
N GLU A 318 10.21 14.27 17.68
CA GLU A 318 9.94 15.48 16.88
C GLU A 318 9.05 15.17 15.67
N LEU A 319 9.15 13.95 15.14
CA LEU A 319 8.25 13.49 14.10
C LEU A 319 6.84 13.20 14.68
N PRO A 320 5.78 13.32 13.86
CA PRO A 320 4.38 13.35 14.32
C PRO A 320 3.83 11.95 14.65
N TYR A 321 4.44 11.28 15.62
CA TYR A 321 4.02 10.01 16.19
C TYR A 321 3.79 10.13 17.70
N ASN A 322 2.89 9.30 18.24
CA ASN A 322 2.64 9.20 19.69
C ASN A 322 2.78 7.75 20.21
N ARG A 323 3.11 6.83 19.31
CA ARG A 323 3.24 5.41 19.61
C ARG A 323 4.15 4.74 18.58
N LEU A 324 4.91 3.75 19.02
CA LEU A 324 5.75 2.94 18.15
C LEU A 324 5.58 1.46 18.49
N ALA A 325 5.68 0.61 17.47
CA ALA A 325 5.85 -0.82 17.64
C ALA A 325 7.34 -1.13 17.82
N SER A 326 7.64 -2.13 18.66
CA SER A 326 9.01 -2.61 18.84
C SER A 326 9.42 -3.51 17.68
N ALA A 327 10.61 -3.28 17.14
CA ALA A 327 11.21 -4.15 16.13
C ALA A 327 11.71 -5.50 16.67
N THR A 328 11.80 -5.66 18.00
CA THR A 328 12.30 -6.87 18.65
C THR A 328 11.20 -7.89 19.00
N VAL A 329 9.93 -7.54 18.79
CA VAL A 329 8.79 -8.39 19.18
C VAL A 329 8.18 -9.05 17.94
N GLY A 330 8.52 -10.32 17.72
CA GLY A 330 8.03 -11.13 16.60
C GLY A 330 9.17 -11.66 15.74
N SER A 331 8.82 -12.41 14.70
CA SER A 331 9.78 -12.90 13.71
C SER A 331 10.04 -11.80 12.66
N PRO A 332 11.31 -11.55 12.27
CA PRO A 332 11.60 -10.64 11.17
C PRO A 332 10.86 -11.04 9.89
N THR A 333 10.41 -10.05 9.14
CA THR A 333 9.84 -10.27 7.81
C THR A 333 10.89 -10.83 6.85
N SER A 334 10.46 -11.74 5.97
CA SER A 334 11.31 -12.24 4.89
C SER A 334 11.46 -11.25 3.73
N LEU A 335 10.71 -10.14 3.74
CA LEU A 335 10.72 -9.15 2.68
C LEU A 335 10.59 -7.76 3.28
N LEU A 336 11.71 -7.04 3.31
CA LEU A 336 11.82 -5.63 3.68
C LEU A 336 12.70 -4.92 2.66
N TYR A 337 12.12 -4.02 1.86
CA TYR A 337 12.80 -3.39 0.72
C TYR A 337 12.24 -2.02 0.34
N MET A 338 12.86 -1.42 -0.68
CA MET A 338 12.50 -0.11 -1.24
C MET A 338 12.53 1.01 -0.19
N PRO A 339 13.68 1.25 0.48
CA PRO A 339 13.80 2.35 1.41
C PRO A 339 13.55 3.67 0.68
N SER A 340 12.96 4.61 1.40
CA SER A 340 12.81 6.00 1.03
C SER A 340 12.94 6.84 2.29
N THR A 341 13.80 7.84 2.24
CA THR A 341 14.12 8.70 3.37
C THR A 341 13.36 10.00 3.24
N ILE A 342 12.96 10.55 4.37
CA ILE A 342 12.40 11.90 4.41
C ILE A 342 13.52 12.91 4.09
N SER A 343 13.25 13.83 3.17
CA SER A 343 14.18 14.91 2.83
C SER A 343 14.39 15.92 3.96
N GLY A 344 15.54 16.62 3.94
CA GLY A 344 15.95 17.57 4.98
C GLY A 344 16.66 16.92 6.18
N GLN A 345 17.05 17.71 7.17
CA GLN A 345 17.72 17.23 8.37
C GLN A 345 16.85 17.56 9.58
N ASN A 346 16.60 16.59 10.46
CA ASN A 346 15.78 16.71 11.67
C ASN A 346 16.47 16.00 12.85
N THR A 347 16.00 16.12 14.09
CA THR A 347 16.65 15.35 15.19
C THR A 347 16.46 13.83 15.07
N GLU A 348 15.43 13.41 14.35
CA GLU A 348 15.12 12.02 14.03
C GLU A 348 14.98 11.82 12.53
N LEU A 349 15.31 10.62 12.05
CA LEU A 349 15.10 10.25 10.66
C LEU A 349 13.92 9.29 10.53
N GLY A 350 12.92 9.68 9.75
CA GLY A 350 11.87 8.78 9.28
C GLY A 350 12.28 8.10 7.98
N VAL A 351 12.15 6.78 7.93
CA VAL A 351 12.43 5.96 6.75
C VAL A 351 11.19 5.15 6.40
N PHE A 352 10.73 5.25 5.16
CA PHE A 352 9.65 4.44 4.64
C PHE A 352 10.20 3.24 3.89
N LEU A 353 9.64 2.07 4.17
CA LEU A 353 9.97 0.81 3.52
C LEU A 353 8.69 0.09 3.15
N VAL A 354 8.83 -1.00 2.41
CA VAL A 354 7.75 -1.96 2.23
C VAL A 354 8.14 -3.24 2.94
N ALA A 355 7.27 -3.69 3.85
CA ALA A 355 7.43 -4.97 4.53
C ALA A 355 6.34 -5.94 4.12
N GLN A 356 6.69 -7.21 4.03
CA GLN A 356 5.72 -8.27 4.05
C GLN A 356 5.22 -8.48 5.48
N VAL A 357 3.94 -8.26 5.69
CA VAL A 357 3.27 -8.50 6.97
C VAL A 357 2.26 -9.63 6.83
N SER A 358 2.14 -10.39 7.89
CA SER A 358 1.36 -11.60 7.98
C SER A 358 0.23 -11.43 9.00
N THR A 359 -0.93 -11.92 8.61
CA THR A 359 -1.97 -12.37 9.52
C THR A 359 -1.99 -13.89 9.49
N ARG A 360 -2.79 -14.54 10.34
CA ARG A 360 -2.95 -16.01 10.31
C ARG A 360 -3.39 -16.58 8.94
N HIS A 361 -3.96 -15.76 8.07
CA HIS A 361 -4.58 -16.23 6.82
C HIS A 361 -4.14 -15.48 5.58
N ARG A 362 -3.33 -14.42 5.72
CA ARG A 362 -2.98 -13.59 4.59
C ARG A 362 -1.66 -12.92 4.83
N THR A 363 -0.84 -12.93 3.80
CA THR A 363 0.39 -12.18 3.72
C THR A 363 0.19 -11.03 2.73
N THR A 364 0.58 -9.83 3.14
CA THR A 364 0.38 -8.59 2.41
C THR A 364 1.65 -7.76 2.42
N ARG A 365 1.85 -6.92 1.40
CA ARG A 365 2.92 -5.93 1.38
C ARG A 365 2.37 -4.59 1.81
N GLU A 366 2.92 -4.03 2.88
CA GLU A 366 2.44 -2.79 3.48
C GLU A 366 3.59 -1.80 3.67
N VAL A 367 3.27 -0.51 3.66
CA VAL A 367 4.24 0.53 3.99
C VAL A 367 4.56 0.45 5.47
N VAL A 368 5.85 0.52 5.79
CA VAL A 368 6.37 0.67 7.14
C VAL A 368 7.04 2.03 7.25
N TRP A 369 6.77 2.74 8.35
CA TRP A 369 7.50 3.93 8.74
C TRP A 369 8.41 3.58 9.92
N ALA A 370 9.70 3.44 9.67
CA ALA A 370 10.74 3.15 10.66
C ALA A 370 11.39 4.46 11.12
N LEU A 371 11.60 4.59 12.44
CA LEU A 371 12.10 5.81 13.07
C LEU A 371 13.52 5.56 13.59
N PHE A 372 14.48 6.37 13.16
CA PHE A 372 15.87 6.29 13.54
C PHE A 372 16.30 7.50 14.35
N ARG A 373 17.16 7.24 15.34
CA ARG A 373 17.85 8.26 16.14
C ARG A 373 19.19 7.71 16.60
N ASP A 374 20.22 8.54 16.59
CA ASP A 374 21.55 8.20 17.11
C ASP A 374 22.16 6.92 16.49
N GLY A 375 21.85 6.62 15.23
CA GLY A 375 22.36 5.47 14.48
C GLY A 375 21.54 4.19 14.68
N THR A 376 20.43 4.25 15.42
CA THR A 376 19.66 3.07 15.84
C THR A 376 18.17 3.23 15.57
N LEU A 377 17.53 2.10 15.26
CA LEU A 377 16.08 2.01 15.09
C LEU A 377 15.37 2.14 16.45
N GLN A 378 14.49 3.13 16.57
CA GLN A 378 13.68 3.38 17.76
C GLN A 378 12.37 2.57 17.76
N GLY A 379 11.83 2.29 16.58
CA GLY A 379 10.59 1.54 16.40
C GLY A 379 9.95 1.83 15.05
N TYR A 380 8.72 1.35 14.85
CA TYR A 380 8.02 1.51 13.57
C TYR A 380 6.50 1.69 13.69
N GLN A 381 5.88 2.15 12.61
CA GLN A 381 4.44 2.17 12.40
C GLN A 381 4.05 1.56 11.04
N LEU A 382 2.79 1.15 10.92
CA LEU A 382 2.14 0.85 9.64
C LEU A 382 1.18 2.00 9.28
N PRO A 383 1.60 2.96 8.42
CA PRO A 383 0.77 4.13 8.08
C PRO A 383 -0.55 3.78 7.40
N SER A 384 -0.55 2.71 6.61
CA SER A 384 -1.68 2.31 5.76
C SER A 384 -1.78 0.79 5.63
N SER A 385 -2.96 0.30 5.24
CA SER A 385 -3.13 -1.08 4.78
C SER A 385 -3.80 -1.09 3.39
N THR A 386 -3.00 -1.35 2.35
CA THR A 386 -3.45 -1.51 0.96
C THR A 386 -3.26 -2.93 0.45
N GLY A 387 -2.38 -3.71 1.09
CA GLY A 387 -2.16 -5.12 0.80
C GLY A 387 -1.12 -5.41 -0.28
N SER A 388 -0.73 -4.41 -1.05
CA SER A 388 0.22 -4.52 -2.18
C SER A 388 1.07 -3.27 -2.37
N ALA A 389 1.43 -2.60 -1.28
CA ALA A 389 2.20 -1.37 -1.30
C ALA A 389 3.59 -1.56 -1.92
N MET A 390 4.07 -0.54 -2.62
CA MET A 390 5.36 -0.46 -3.31
C MET A 390 5.82 1.00 -3.38
N ARG A 391 7.13 1.21 -3.54
CA ARG A 391 7.72 2.53 -3.86
C ARG A 391 7.20 3.69 -2.98
N PRO A 392 7.28 3.58 -1.63
CA PRO A 392 6.87 4.67 -0.79
C PRO A 392 7.81 5.85 -0.96
N GLU A 393 7.28 7.05 -0.87
CA GLU A 393 8.05 8.30 -0.84
C GLU A 393 7.36 9.31 0.06
N ALA A 394 8.15 10.14 0.74
CA ALA A 394 7.61 11.06 1.71
C ALA A 394 8.34 12.41 1.75
N SER A 395 7.58 13.42 2.13
CA SER A 395 8.06 14.78 2.32
C SER A 395 7.53 15.34 3.65
N LEU A 396 8.30 16.21 4.29
CA LEU A 396 7.87 16.97 5.46
C LEU A 396 7.35 18.35 5.04
N ASP A 397 6.26 18.80 5.67
CA ASP A 397 5.84 20.19 5.59
C ASP A 397 6.60 21.06 6.61
N SER A 398 6.38 22.39 6.53
CA SER A 398 6.98 23.36 7.44
C SER A 398 6.52 23.25 8.90
N ASN A 399 5.49 22.44 9.19
CA ASN A 399 4.99 22.18 10.53
C ASN A 399 5.48 20.82 11.06
N GLY A 400 6.36 20.12 10.34
CA GLY A 400 6.84 18.79 10.70
C GLY A 400 5.83 17.66 10.44
N ASN A 401 4.72 17.92 9.73
CA ASN A 401 3.81 16.86 9.31
C ASN A 401 4.41 16.09 8.14
N VAL A 402 4.17 14.78 8.13
CA VAL A 402 4.65 13.90 7.07
C VAL A 402 3.56 13.71 6.03
N HIS A 403 3.95 13.82 4.77
CA HIS A 403 3.14 13.53 3.59
C HIS A 403 3.73 12.31 2.91
N LEU A 404 2.95 11.24 2.77
CA LEU A 404 3.36 9.95 2.24
C LEU A 404 2.60 9.65 0.96
N VAL A 405 3.32 9.25 -0.09
CA VAL A 405 2.78 8.65 -1.30
C VAL A 405 3.36 7.26 -1.50
N TRP A 406 2.59 6.37 -2.12
CA TRP A 406 3.06 5.04 -2.50
C TRP A 406 2.25 4.50 -3.66
N LEU A 407 2.80 3.46 -4.30
CA LEU A 407 2.11 2.67 -5.31
C LEU A 407 1.44 1.45 -4.67
N SER A 408 0.29 1.03 -5.21
CA SER A 408 -0.30 -0.29 -4.95
C SER A 408 -0.55 -1.01 -6.26
N THR A 409 -0.36 -2.33 -6.32
CA THR A 409 -0.65 -3.09 -7.55
C THR A 409 -2.16 -3.08 -7.83
N GLY A 410 -2.59 -2.48 -8.93
CA GLY A 410 -3.98 -2.46 -9.40
C GLY A 410 -4.29 -3.44 -10.53
N GLY A 411 -3.35 -4.33 -10.88
CA GLY A 411 -3.43 -5.27 -12.00
C GLY A 411 -2.21 -5.22 -12.91
N PHE A 412 -2.25 -5.95 -14.03
CA PHE A 412 -1.14 -6.01 -14.99
C PHE A 412 -0.76 -4.61 -15.52
N GLY A 413 0.45 -4.15 -15.21
CA GLY A 413 0.97 -2.84 -15.67
C GLY A 413 0.21 -1.62 -15.11
N ARG A 414 -0.58 -1.81 -14.04
CA ARG A 414 -1.41 -0.75 -13.45
C ARG A 414 -1.03 -0.55 -12.00
N TYR A 415 -0.55 0.64 -11.65
CA TYR A 415 -0.15 0.96 -10.29
C TYR A 415 -0.99 2.11 -9.75
N GLU A 416 -1.74 1.87 -8.69
CA GLU A 416 -2.58 2.90 -8.06
C GLU A 416 -1.72 3.79 -7.17
N VAL A 417 -1.83 5.10 -7.35
CA VAL A 417 -1.10 6.10 -6.56
C VAL A 417 -1.95 6.50 -5.36
N TYR A 418 -1.44 6.27 -4.15
CA TYR A 418 -2.09 6.63 -2.90
C TYR A 418 -1.35 7.73 -2.16
N TYR A 419 -2.09 8.51 -1.39
CA TYR A 419 -1.58 9.60 -0.55
C TYR A 419 -2.15 9.54 0.87
N ALA A 420 -1.31 9.70 1.90
CA ALA A 420 -1.71 9.83 3.29
C ALA A 420 -0.86 10.89 4.01
N SER A 421 -1.34 11.41 5.13
CA SER A 421 -0.59 12.39 5.91
C SER A 421 -0.88 12.30 7.41
N THR A 422 0.06 12.77 8.22
CA THR A 422 -0.12 13.00 9.65
C THR A 422 -0.69 14.39 9.96
N ALA A 423 -0.79 15.29 8.97
CA ALA A 423 -1.28 16.65 9.15
C ALA A 423 -2.72 16.64 9.73
N PRO A 424 -2.99 17.33 10.87
CA PRO A 424 -4.27 17.23 11.56
C PRO A 424 -5.49 17.59 10.70
N LYS A 425 -5.38 18.63 9.86
CA LYS A 425 -6.46 19.06 8.95
C LYS A 425 -6.78 17.97 7.92
N ILE A 426 -5.75 17.42 7.27
CA ILE A 426 -5.86 16.35 6.29
C ILE A 426 -6.45 15.09 6.92
N ARG A 427 -5.93 14.68 8.08
CA ARG A 427 -6.46 13.56 8.84
C ARG A 427 -7.95 13.74 9.15
N SER A 428 -8.33 14.90 9.68
CA SER A 428 -9.72 15.20 10.02
C SER A 428 -10.67 15.20 8.82
N ALA A 429 -10.17 15.43 7.61
CA ALA A 429 -10.95 15.44 6.37
C ALA A 429 -11.02 14.05 5.74
N LEU A 430 -9.89 13.39 5.58
CA LEU A 430 -9.80 12.07 4.96
C LEU A 430 -10.36 10.96 5.85
N ASP A 431 -10.36 11.10 7.18
CA ASP A 431 -10.94 10.11 8.09
C ASP A 431 -12.47 10.15 8.17
N ARG A 432 -13.11 11.20 7.64
CA ARG A 432 -14.59 11.29 7.64
C ARG A 432 -15.19 10.20 6.78
N ILE A 433 -15.88 9.27 7.42
CA ILE A 433 -16.67 8.25 6.75
C ILE A 433 -17.80 8.94 5.99
N THR A 434 -17.82 8.80 4.68
CA THR A 434 -18.89 9.33 3.83
C THR A 434 -19.97 8.27 3.59
N LEU A 435 -21.15 8.69 3.10
CA LEU A 435 -22.18 7.74 2.69
C LEU A 435 -21.69 6.85 1.52
N GLN A 436 -20.83 7.41 0.67
CA GLN A 436 -20.20 6.66 -0.42
C GLN A 436 -19.22 5.61 0.11
N ASP A 437 -18.43 5.91 1.14
CA ASP A 437 -17.56 4.93 1.80
C ASP A 437 -18.41 3.75 2.31
N LEU A 438 -19.53 4.05 2.98
CA LEU A 438 -20.44 3.02 3.49
C LEU A 438 -21.10 2.21 2.36
N ALA A 439 -21.50 2.87 1.27
CA ALA A 439 -22.11 2.20 0.11
C ALA A 439 -21.09 1.31 -0.62
N ALA A 440 -19.85 1.76 -0.79
CA ALA A 440 -18.76 1.00 -1.38
C ALA A 440 -18.40 -0.20 -0.50
N ASP A 441 -18.29 -0.01 0.82
CA ASP A 441 -18.07 -1.11 1.77
C ASP A 441 -19.21 -2.13 1.75
N LEU A 442 -20.46 -1.68 1.66
CA LEU A 442 -21.62 -2.57 1.54
C LEU A 442 -21.61 -3.34 0.22
N LEU A 443 -21.33 -2.67 -0.90
CA LEU A 443 -21.26 -3.29 -2.21
C LEU A 443 -20.10 -4.29 -2.28
N ASN A 444 -18.93 -3.94 -1.74
CA ASN A 444 -17.79 -4.84 -1.61
C ASN A 444 -18.14 -6.04 -0.72
N ALA A 445 -18.85 -5.82 0.39
CA ALA A 445 -19.35 -6.92 1.22
C ALA A 445 -20.31 -7.82 0.44
N MET A 446 -21.24 -7.26 -0.34
CA MET A 446 -22.14 -8.02 -1.20
C MET A 446 -21.39 -8.82 -2.28
N TRP A 447 -20.37 -8.22 -2.92
CA TRP A 447 -19.53 -8.91 -3.90
C TRP A 447 -18.71 -10.02 -3.27
N ASN A 448 -18.18 -9.82 -2.07
CA ASN A 448 -17.49 -10.86 -1.30
C ASN A 448 -18.44 -12.01 -0.91
N LEU A 449 -19.76 -11.79 -0.91
CA LEU A 449 -20.78 -12.82 -0.72
C LEU A 449 -21.22 -13.50 -2.02
N ALA A 450 -20.91 -12.93 -3.19
CA ALA A 450 -21.30 -13.52 -4.48
C ALA A 450 -20.76 -14.96 -4.66
N PRO A 451 -19.50 -15.27 -4.29
CA PRO A 451 -19.04 -16.65 -4.28
C PRO A 451 -19.87 -17.57 -3.37
N ALA A 452 -20.28 -17.09 -2.18
CA ALA A 452 -21.12 -17.87 -1.26
C ALA A 452 -22.45 -18.29 -1.91
N ILE A 453 -23.04 -17.42 -2.72
CA ILE A 453 -24.25 -17.72 -3.50
C ILE A 453 -23.94 -18.73 -4.61
N GLY A 454 -22.80 -18.62 -5.29
CA GLY A 454 -22.36 -19.59 -6.30
C GLY A 454 -22.10 -20.99 -5.74
N PHE A 455 -21.54 -21.08 -4.53
CA PHE A 455 -21.31 -22.33 -3.81
C PHE A 455 -22.58 -22.87 -3.13
N PHE A 456 -23.67 -22.11 -3.08
CA PHE A 456 -24.88 -22.51 -2.39
C PHE A 456 -25.48 -23.81 -2.95
N PRO A 457 -25.77 -23.96 -4.25
CA PRO A 457 -26.37 -25.20 -4.76
C PRO A 457 -25.58 -26.48 -4.46
N PRO A 458 -24.26 -26.60 -4.76
CA PRO A 458 -23.53 -27.84 -4.53
C PRO A 458 -23.38 -28.16 -3.04
N VAL A 459 -23.09 -27.17 -2.19
CA VAL A 459 -22.90 -27.39 -0.75
C VAL A 459 -24.24 -27.69 -0.06
N PHE A 460 -25.32 -27.01 -0.46
CA PHE A 460 -26.67 -27.29 0.03
C PHE A 460 -27.08 -28.72 -0.29
N LEU A 461 -26.93 -29.18 -1.54
CA LEU A 461 -27.26 -30.55 -1.93
C LEU A 461 -26.44 -31.58 -1.13
N LEU A 462 -25.14 -31.33 -0.95
CA LEU A 462 -24.27 -32.19 -0.17
C LEU A 462 -24.72 -32.32 1.30
N TRP A 463 -24.99 -31.21 1.99
CA TRP A 463 -25.43 -31.22 3.40
C TRP A 463 -26.84 -31.76 3.59
N THR A 464 -27.72 -31.54 2.62
CA THR A 464 -29.13 -31.95 2.72
C THR A 464 -29.35 -33.39 2.35
N PHE A 465 -28.47 -34.03 1.58
CA PHE A 465 -28.74 -35.33 0.95
C PHE A 465 -29.31 -36.38 1.91
N VAL A 466 -28.61 -36.65 3.02
CA VAL A 466 -29.01 -37.70 3.99
C VAL A 466 -30.33 -37.36 4.68
N SER A 467 -30.49 -36.12 5.12
CA SER A 467 -31.70 -35.67 5.82
C SER A 467 -32.91 -35.55 4.88
N PHE A 468 -32.70 -35.20 3.62
CA PHE A 468 -33.71 -35.15 2.58
C PHE A 468 -34.23 -36.54 2.21
N VAL A 469 -33.33 -37.51 2.01
CA VAL A 469 -33.69 -38.93 1.79
C VAL A 469 -34.55 -39.44 2.95
N TRP A 470 -34.19 -39.10 4.19
CA TRP A 470 -35.00 -39.44 5.37
C TRP A 470 -36.43 -38.87 5.31
N VAL A 471 -36.58 -37.59 4.97
CA VAL A 471 -37.90 -36.97 4.82
C VAL A 471 -38.72 -37.66 3.73
N ILE A 472 -38.10 -37.99 2.60
CA ILE A 472 -38.76 -38.73 1.50
C ILE A 472 -39.22 -40.11 1.96
N LEU A 473 -38.35 -40.89 2.59
CA LEU A 473 -38.67 -42.22 3.11
C LEU A 473 -39.83 -42.18 4.11
N TYR A 474 -39.88 -41.14 4.95
CA TYR A 474 -41.01 -40.93 5.86
C TYR A 474 -42.34 -40.76 5.10
N TYR A 475 -42.37 -39.97 4.03
CA TYR A 475 -43.58 -39.77 3.21
C TYR A 475 -44.01 -41.06 2.47
N PHE A 476 -43.07 -41.91 2.07
CA PHE A 476 -43.39 -43.21 1.49
C PHE A 476 -44.07 -44.15 2.49
N VAL A 477 -43.66 -44.11 3.77
CA VAL A 477 -44.24 -44.94 4.83
C VAL A 477 -45.53 -44.33 5.40
N ARG A 478 -45.64 -43.00 5.43
CA ARG A 478 -46.75 -42.25 5.99
C ARG A 478 -47.25 -41.23 4.97
N VAL A 479 -48.43 -41.49 4.40
CA VAL A 479 -49.05 -40.64 3.35
C VAL A 479 -49.38 -39.21 3.85
N GLU A 480 -49.48 -39.01 5.16
CA GLU A 480 -49.81 -37.70 5.75
C GLU A 480 -48.60 -37.03 6.42
N GLY A 481 -48.22 -35.84 5.94
CA GLY A 481 -47.10 -35.04 6.44
C GLY A 481 -47.48 -33.88 7.36
N GLY A 482 -48.65 -33.92 8.00
CA GLY A 482 -49.15 -32.87 8.88
C GLY A 482 -48.43 -32.87 10.24
N MET A 483 -47.94 -31.70 10.65
CA MET A 483 -47.11 -31.55 11.87
C MET A 483 -47.90 -31.50 13.19
N GLU A 484 -49.21 -31.70 13.13
CA GLU A 484 -50.06 -31.96 14.28
C GLU A 484 -49.81 -33.36 14.88
N ARG A 485 -49.29 -34.29 14.07
CA ARG A 485 -48.96 -35.65 14.51
C ARG A 485 -47.58 -35.70 15.15
N ARG A 486 -47.49 -36.38 16.30
CA ARG A 486 -46.21 -36.65 17.00
C ARG A 486 -45.19 -37.32 16.07
N GLY A 487 -45.63 -38.22 15.19
CA GLY A 487 -44.76 -38.89 14.24
C GLY A 487 -44.01 -37.93 13.31
N SER A 488 -44.69 -36.91 12.78
CA SER A 488 -44.06 -35.93 11.87
C SER A 488 -43.14 -34.98 12.63
N GLN A 489 -43.46 -34.65 13.89
CA GLN A 489 -42.57 -33.87 14.77
C GLN A 489 -41.26 -34.61 15.06
N ILE A 490 -41.33 -35.91 15.37
CA ILE A 490 -40.15 -36.75 15.56
C ILE A 490 -39.35 -36.87 14.26
N ALA A 491 -40.03 -37.07 13.13
CA ALA A 491 -39.38 -37.15 11.82
C ALA A 491 -38.62 -35.86 11.47
N LEU A 492 -39.19 -34.69 11.77
CA LEU A 492 -38.50 -33.39 11.62
C LEU A 492 -37.27 -33.30 12.51
N GLY A 493 -37.38 -33.69 13.78
CA GLY A 493 -36.25 -33.71 14.71
C GLY A 493 -35.10 -34.58 14.22
N ILE A 494 -35.40 -35.79 13.73
CA ILE A 494 -34.40 -36.69 13.14
C ILE A 494 -33.79 -36.07 11.87
N ALA A 495 -34.60 -35.48 10.98
CA ALA A 495 -34.10 -34.82 9.78
C ALA A 495 -33.11 -33.70 10.12
N ILE A 496 -33.43 -32.86 11.11
CA ILE A 496 -32.55 -31.80 11.61
C ILE A 496 -31.24 -32.38 12.15
N LEU A 497 -31.30 -33.43 12.97
CA LEU A 497 -30.10 -34.07 13.51
C LEU A 497 -29.22 -34.67 12.42
N LEU A 498 -29.82 -35.35 11.43
CA LEU A 498 -29.09 -35.90 10.27
C LEU A 498 -28.45 -34.81 9.42
N TYR A 499 -29.13 -33.69 9.25
CA TYR A 499 -28.60 -32.52 8.55
C TYR A 499 -27.39 -31.93 9.30
N LEU A 500 -27.51 -31.69 10.61
CA LEU A 500 -26.42 -31.16 11.43
C LEU A 500 -25.22 -32.11 11.46
N PHE A 501 -25.48 -33.41 11.55
CA PHE A 501 -24.44 -34.44 11.45
C PHE A 501 -23.75 -34.41 10.09
N SER A 502 -24.51 -34.39 8.98
CA SER A 502 -23.96 -34.32 7.63
C SER A 502 -23.12 -33.07 7.42
N LYS A 503 -23.61 -31.91 7.86
CA LYS A 503 -22.90 -30.63 7.84
C LYS A 503 -21.57 -30.71 8.60
N LEU A 504 -21.58 -31.24 9.82
CA LEU A 504 -20.38 -31.35 10.68
C LEU A 504 -19.36 -32.36 10.13
N PHE A 505 -19.85 -33.47 9.58
CA PHE A 505 -19.00 -34.57 9.11
C PHE A 505 -18.37 -34.29 7.73
N LEU A 506 -19.12 -33.67 6.81
CA LEU A 506 -18.66 -33.44 5.43
C LEU A 506 -17.78 -32.19 5.30
N MET A 507 -17.87 -31.22 6.21
CA MET A 507 -17.05 -30.01 6.20
C MET A 507 -16.55 -29.60 7.60
N PRO A 508 -15.80 -30.47 8.31
CA PRO A 508 -15.31 -30.16 9.64
C PRO A 508 -14.40 -28.92 9.61
N GLY A 509 -13.45 -28.85 8.66
CA GLY A 509 -12.50 -27.74 8.57
C GLY A 509 -13.14 -26.36 8.37
N VAL A 510 -14.22 -26.28 7.59
CA VAL A 510 -14.92 -25.01 7.32
C VAL A 510 -15.65 -24.51 8.57
N LEU A 511 -16.28 -25.39 9.33
CA LEU A 511 -17.08 -25.00 10.50
C LEU A 511 -16.22 -24.59 11.70
N PHE A 512 -15.01 -25.14 11.81
CA PHE A 512 -14.02 -24.72 12.80
C PHE A 512 -13.25 -23.46 12.37
N TYR A 513 -13.42 -23.00 11.13
CA TYR A 513 -12.92 -21.72 10.65
C TYR A 513 -13.89 -20.59 11.03
N ALA A 514 -13.85 -20.15 12.29
CA ALA A 514 -14.75 -19.11 12.73
C ALA A 514 -14.38 -17.74 12.12
N PRO A 515 -15.32 -17.02 11.47
CA PRO A 515 -15.05 -15.66 11.06
C PRO A 515 -14.75 -14.81 12.30
N PHE A 516 -13.88 -13.82 12.11
CA PHE A 516 -13.46 -12.89 13.17
C PHE A 516 -12.69 -13.52 14.34
N ILE A 517 -12.22 -14.78 14.25
CA ILE A 517 -11.40 -15.40 15.30
C ILE A 517 -10.20 -14.52 15.70
N ASN A 518 -9.61 -13.81 14.73
CA ASN A 518 -8.49 -12.89 14.91
C ASN A 518 -8.84 -11.57 15.62
N ARG A 519 -10.11 -11.34 15.97
CA ARG A 519 -10.55 -10.21 16.80
C ARG A 519 -10.63 -10.58 18.28
N PHE A 520 -10.57 -11.86 18.60
CA PHE A 520 -10.65 -12.36 19.98
C PHE A 520 -9.24 -12.75 20.49
N PRO A 521 -8.91 -12.42 21.74
CA PRO A 521 -7.74 -13.00 22.42
C PRO A 521 -7.75 -14.52 22.35
N GLU A 522 -6.58 -15.17 22.37
CA GLU A 522 -6.45 -16.62 22.14
C GLU A 522 -7.36 -17.47 23.04
N HIS A 523 -7.49 -17.11 24.31
CA HIS A 523 -8.36 -17.81 25.26
C HIS A 523 -9.87 -17.67 24.96
N LEU A 524 -10.30 -16.68 24.16
CA LEU A 524 -11.68 -16.47 23.75
C LEU A 524 -11.98 -16.95 22.33
N GLN A 525 -10.99 -17.49 21.61
CA GLN A 525 -11.18 -17.94 20.22
C GLN A 525 -12.18 -19.10 20.09
N ILE A 526 -12.43 -19.86 21.15
CA ILE A 526 -13.47 -20.88 21.18
C ILE A 526 -14.89 -20.30 21.04
N VAL A 527 -15.10 -19.04 21.46
CA VAL A 527 -16.40 -18.37 21.43
C VAL A 527 -16.92 -18.21 20.00
N PRO A 528 -16.19 -17.62 19.04
CA PRO A 528 -16.67 -17.55 17.65
C PRO A 528 -16.73 -18.94 17.00
N VAL A 529 -15.86 -19.88 17.37
CA VAL A 529 -15.84 -21.26 16.82
C VAL A 529 -17.11 -22.02 17.16
N LEU A 530 -17.57 -21.99 18.40
CA LEU A 530 -18.81 -22.65 18.81
C LEU A 530 -20.04 -21.75 18.66
N GLY A 531 -19.87 -20.46 18.89
CA GLY A 531 -20.94 -19.47 18.85
C GLY A 531 -21.51 -19.26 17.46
N THR A 532 -20.68 -19.32 16.42
CA THR A 532 -21.14 -19.11 15.03
C THR A 532 -22.11 -20.21 14.57
N PRO A 533 -21.77 -21.52 14.66
CA PRO A 533 -22.73 -22.59 14.36
C PRO A 533 -24.00 -22.54 15.22
N LEU A 534 -23.86 -22.21 16.52
CA LEU A 534 -25.01 -22.09 17.42
C LEU A 534 -25.93 -20.93 17.02
N LEU A 535 -25.37 -19.82 16.53
CA LEU A 535 -26.11 -18.67 16.07
C LEU A 535 -26.86 -18.96 14.76
N THR A 536 -26.24 -19.65 13.79
CA THR A 536 -26.96 -20.04 12.56
C THR A 536 -28.08 -21.04 12.87
N LEU A 537 -27.82 -21.98 13.78
CA LEU A 537 -28.83 -22.93 14.27
C LEU A 537 -29.98 -22.20 14.95
N ALA A 538 -29.70 -21.28 15.88
CA ALA A 538 -30.72 -20.50 16.57
C ALA A 538 -31.56 -19.66 15.59
N ALA A 539 -30.93 -19.06 14.58
CA ALA A 539 -31.63 -18.32 13.52
C ALA A 539 -32.54 -19.23 12.69
N ALA A 540 -32.08 -20.43 12.34
CA ALA A 540 -32.88 -21.42 11.62
C ALA A 540 -34.07 -21.93 12.45
N ILE A 541 -33.90 -22.17 13.75
CA ILE A 541 -34.99 -22.51 14.68
C ILE A 541 -35.97 -21.34 14.79
N ALA A 542 -35.48 -20.11 14.90
CA ALA A 542 -36.34 -18.92 14.95
C ALA A 542 -37.16 -18.74 13.66
N ALA A 543 -36.55 -18.94 12.49
CA ALA A 543 -37.24 -18.89 11.20
C ALA A 543 -38.33 -19.97 11.11
N LEU A 544 -38.01 -21.19 11.54
CA LEU A 544 -38.95 -22.31 11.64
C LEU A 544 -40.13 -21.98 12.57
N TRP A 545 -39.85 -21.43 13.75
CA TRP A 545 -40.87 -21.05 14.73
C TRP A 545 -41.78 -19.93 14.20
N LEU A 546 -41.20 -18.89 13.57
CA LEU A 546 -41.95 -17.79 12.96
C LEU A 546 -42.87 -18.29 11.83
N TYR A 547 -42.40 -19.25 11.02
CA TYR A 547 -43.22 -19.90 10.00
C TYR A 547 -44.36 -20.70 10.64
N ALA A 548 -44.06 -21.53 11.64
CA ALA A 548 -45.03 -22.36 12.33
C ALA A 548 -46.10 -21.54 13.08
N ARG A 549 -45.78 -20.32 13.53
CA ARG A 549 -46.76 -19.43 14.18
C ARG A 549 -47.73 -18.79 13.17
N LYS A 550 -47.33 -18.61 11.91
CA LYS A 550 -48.11 -17.89 10.89
C LYS A 550 -49.02 -18.78 10.04
N ARG A 551 -48.88 -20.10 10.10
CA ARG A 551 -49.59 -21.04 9.23
C ARG A 551 -50.48 -21.97 10.05
N GLU A 552 -51.74 -22.08 9.64
CA GLU A 552 -52.70 -23.04 10.19
C GLU A 552 -52.29 -24.47 9.81
N PHE A 553 -51.97 -24.72 8.55
CA PHE A 553 -51.47 -26.01 8.07
C PHE A 553 -49.94 -26.03 7.98
N LYS A 554 -49.31 -26.97 8.69
CA LYS A 554 -47.86 -27.10 8.82
C LYS A 554 -47.40 -28.42 8.19
N SER A 555 -46.73 -28.33 7.05
CA SER A 555 -46.14 -29.48 6.37
C SER A 555 -44.74 -29.79 6.93
N LEU A 556 -44.44 -31.06 7.17
CA LEU A 556 -43.11 -31.56 7.52
C LEU A 556 -42.05 -31.07 6.52
N PHE A 557 -42.33 -31.25 5.23
CA PHE A 557 -41.42 -30.87 4.15
C PHE A 557 -41.12 -29.36 4.16
N ALA A 558 -42.15 -28.52 4.27
CA ALA A 558 -41.98 -27.07 4.27
C ALA A 558 -41.16 -26.59 5.46
N MET A 559 -41.38 -27.17 6.64
CA MET A 559 -40.62 -26.84 7.84
C MET A 559 -39.17 -27.32 7.78
N TYR A 560 -38.93 -28.53 7.28
CA TYR A 560 -37.59 -29.03 7.00
C TYR A 560 -36.83 -28.11 6.03
N MET A 561 -37.46 -27.74 4.91
CA MET A 561 -36.83 -26.87 3.90
C MET A 561 -36.50 -25.48 4.46
N ILE A 562 -37.40 -24.87 5.23
CA ILE A 562 -37.14 -23.55 5.85
C ILE A 562 -35.95 -23.61 6.79
N PHE A 563 -35.88 -24.63 7.65
CA PHE A 563 -34.78 -24.81 8.58
C PHE A 563 -33.46 -24.96 7.82
N VAL A 564 -33.38 -25.91 6.88
CA VAL A 564 -32.12 -26.24 6.21
C VAL A 564 -31.68 -25.12 5.25
N LEU A 565 -32.59 -24.49 4.51
CA LEU A 565 -32.25 -23.34 3.66
C LEU A 565 -31.69 -22.17 4.49
N THR A 566 -32.30 -21.89 5.64
CA THR A 566 -31.88 -20.78 6.51
C THR A 566 -30.49 -21.07 7.10
N ASP A 567 -30.29 -22.24 7.69
CA ASP A 567 -29.00 -22.59 8.29
C ASP A 567 -27.89 -22.69 7.24
N ALA A 568 -28.16 -23.34 6.10
CA ALA A 568 -27.17 -23.50 5.04
C ALA A 568 -26.77 -22.16 4.43
N LEU A 569 -27.73 -21.27 4.12
CA LEU A 569 -27.45 -19.97 3.54
C LEU A 569 -26.66 -19.09 4.50
N LEU A 570 -27.06 -19.02 5.77
CA LEU A 570 -26.34 -18.25 6.78
C LEU A 570 -24.93 -18.79 6.99
N SER A 571 -24.78 -20.11 7.05
CA SER A 571 -23.47 -20.74 7.17
C SER A 571 -22.57 -20.39 5.99
N LEU A 572 -23.06 -20.48 4.76
CA LEU A 572 -22.26 -20.15 3.59
C LEU A 572 -21.88 -18.67 3.54
N ILE A 573 -22.81 -17.76 3.86
CA ILE A 573 -22.53 -16.31 3.95
C ILE A 573 -21.42 -16.02 4.97
N ILE A 574 -21.38 -16.76 6.07
CA ILE A 574 -20.45 -16.58 7.17
C ILE A 574 -19.08 -17.20 6.85
N TYR A 575 -19.05 -18.43 6.31
CA TYR A 575 -17.84 -19.23 6.18
C TYR A 575 -17.15 -19.09 4.81
N VAL A 576 -17.88 -18.95 3.72
CA VAL A 576 -17.29 -18.93 2.36
C VAL A 576 -16.37 -17.73 2.13
N PRO A 577 -16.66 -16.50 2.57
CA PRO A 577 -15.74 -15.38 2.38
C PRO A 577 -14.39 -15.61 3.06
N GLY A 578 -14.39 -16.27 4.22
CA GLY A 578 -13.16 -16.63 4.93
C GLY A 578 -12.38 -17.76 4.24
N TRP A 579 -13.09 -18.69 3.60
CA TRP A 579 -12.49 -19.82 2.90
C TRP A 579 -11.89 -19.45 1.53
N LEU A 580 -12.52 -18.53 0.79
CA LEU A 580 -12.07 -18.10 -0.54
C LEU A 580 -11.21 -16.83 -0.53
N GLY A 581 -11.32 -16.02 0.52
CA GLY A 581 -10.54 -14.79 0.70
C GLY A 581 -9.24 -14.99 1.46
N GLY A 582 -8.85 -16.23 1.72
CA GLY A 582 -7.56 -16.64 2.28
C GLY A 582 -6.49 -16.83 1.22
#